data_AF-B1PTT7-F1
#
_entry.id   AF-B1PTT7-F1
#
_cell.length_a   1.000
_cell.length_b   1.000
_cell.length_c   1.000
_cell.angle_alpha   90.00
_cell.angle_beta   90.00
_cell.angle_gamma   90.00
#
_symmetry.space_group_name_H-M   'P 1'
#
loop_
_entity.id
_entity.type
_entity.pdbx_description
1 polymer ?
#
loop_
_entity_poly.entity_id
_entity_poly.type
_entity_poly.pdbx_seq_one_letter_code
_entity_poly.pdbx_strand_id
1 'polypeptide(L)' 'MFSIIFIGSVIFIISMVVMLLASILSKKTLVDREKSSPFECGFDPKSSSRLPF' A
#
# COMPACT_ATOMS: atom_id res chain seq x y z
N MET A 1 0.20 -21.44 24.03
CA MET A 1 1.28 -21.04 23.09
C MET A 1 0.98 -21.49 21.66
N PHE A 2 0.76 -22.79 21.40
CA PHE A 2 0.42 -23.31 20.07
C PHE A 2 -0.85 -22.69 19.45
N SER A 3 -1.90 -22.49 20.26
CA SER A 3 -3.14 -21.84 19.81
C SER A 3 -2.92 -20.39 19.34
N ILE A 4 -2.04 -19.64 20.01
CA ILE A 4 -1.72 -18.25 19.63
C ILE A 4 -0.97 -18.21 18.30
N ILE A 5 -0.04 -19.15 18.08
CA ILE A 5 0.69 -19.28 16.81
C ILE A 5 -0.27 -19.64 15.68
N PHE A 6 -1.22 -20.54 15.92
CA PHE A 6 -2.25 -20.91 14.95
C PHE A 6 -3.17 -19.75 14.58
N ILE A 7 -3.63 -18.97 15.57
CA ILE A 7 -4.45 -17.79 15.31
C ILE A 7 -3.65 -16.74 14.52
N GLY A 8 -2.37 -16.52 14.88
CA GLY A 8 -1.49 -15.61 14.15
C GLY A 8 -1.25 -16.01 12.70
N SER A 9 -1.06 -17.30 12.42
CA SER A 9 -0.87 -17.79 11.05
C SER A 9 -2.13 -17.64 10.20
N VAL A 10 -3.31 -17.88 10.78
CA VAL A 10 -4.60 -17.67 10.09
C VAL A 10 -4.78 -16.19 9.71
N ILE A 11 -4.51 -15.26 10.63
CA ILE A 11 -4.63 -13.81 10.35
C ILE A 11 -3.66 -13.39 9.24
N PHE A 12 -2.42 -13.91 9.26
CA PHE A 12 -1.42 -13.60 8.24
C PHE A 12 -1.82 -14.10 6.85
N ILE A 13 -2.44 -15.27 6.76
CA ILE A 13 -2.96 -15.79 5.48
C ILE A 13 -4.08 -14.89 4.94
N ILE A 14 -5.00 -14.46 5.82
CA ILE A 14 -6.11 -13.58 5.42
C ILE A 14 -5.57 -12.23 4.91
N SER A 15 -4.61 -11.62 5.59
CA SER A 15 -4.04 -10.34 5.15
C SER A 15 -3.33 -10.45 3.81
N MET A 16 -2.60 -11.55 3.57
CA MET A 16 -1.97 -11.83 2.27
C MET A 16 -2.99 -11.94 1.14
N VAL A 17 -4.11 -12.65 1.36
CA VAL A 17 -5.18 -12.76 0.36
C VAL A 17 -5.77 -11.38 0.04
N VAL A 18 -6.06 -10.56 1.06
CA VAL A 18 -6.61 -9.20 0.86
C VAL A 18 -5.62 -8.32 0.10
N MET A 19 -4.33 -8.34 0.45
CA MET A 19 -3.29 -7.57 -0.26
C MET A 19 -3.16 -8.01 -1.72
N LEU A 20 -3.19 -9.31 -2.00
CA LEU A 20 -3.13 -9.84 -3.36
C LEU A 20 -4.34 -9.38 -4.17
N LEU A 21 -5.55 -9.52 -3.63
CA LEU A 21 -6.78 -9.04 -4.27
C LEU A 21 -6.71 -7.53 -4.54
N ALA A 22 -6.34 -6.72 -3.55
CA ALA A 22 -6.17 -5.28 -3.71
C ALA A 22 -5.15 -4.94 -4.81
N SER A 23 -4.04 -5.68 -4.89
CA SER A 23 -3.02 -5.49 -5.93
C SER A 23 -3.52 -5.86 -7.33
N ILE A 24 -4.32 -6.93 -7.45
CA ILE A 24 -4.91 -7.36 -8.73
C ILE A 24 -5.97 -6.36 -9.18
N LEU A 25 -6.81 -5.86 -8.26
CA LEU A 25 -7.80 -4.83 -8.53
C LEU A 25 -7.13 -3.51 -8.93
N SER A 26 -6.13 -3.07 -8.16
CA SER A 26 -5.37 -1.83 -8.39
C SER A 26 -4.62 -1.82 -9.72
N LYS A 27 -4.06 -2.97 -10.14
CA LYS A 27 -3.37 -3.08 -11.43
C LYS A 27 -4.31 -3.06 -12.64
N LYS A 28 -5.59 -3.39 -12.47
CA LYS A 28 -6.56 -3.51 -13.58
C LYS A 28 -7.35 -2.23 -13.86
N THR A 29 -7.38 -1.29 -12.91
CA THR A 29 -7.94 0.04 -13.12
C THR A 29 -6.84 0.95 -13.67
N LEU A 30 -6.67 0.94 -14.99
CA LEU A 30 -5.94 1.95 -15.78
C LEU A 30 -4.56 2.31 -15.19
N VAL A 31 -3.49 1.85 -15.85
CA VAL A 31 -2.18 2.50 -15.72
C VAL A 31 -2.36 3.96 -16.17
N ASP A 32 -2.80 4.80 -15.24
CA ASP A 32 -2.93 6.23 -15.41
C ASP A 32 -1.49 6.72 -15.48
N ARG A 33 -1.03 6.95 -16.72
CA ARG A 33 0.37 7.31 -16.98
C ARG A 33 0.78 8.57 -16.23
N GLU A 34 -0.19 9.40 -15.84
CA GLU A 34 -0.07 10.57 -14.97
C GLU A 34 0.49 10.24 -13.58
N LYS A 35 0.16 9.07 -13.00
CA LYS A 35 0.63 8.67 -11.66
C LYS A 35 1.95 7.92 -11.66
N SER A 36 2.39 7.48 -12.85
CA SER A 36 3.63 6.73 -13.07
C SER A 36 4.85 7.62 -13.35
N SER A 37 4.66 8.95 -13.37
CA SER A 37 5.77 9.88 -13.40
C SER A 37 6.44 9.91 -12.01
N PRO A 38 7.74 9.59 -11.90
CA PRO A 38 8.49 10.08 -10.77
C PRO A 38 8.56 11.60 -10.96
N PHE A 39 8.17 12.37 -9.93
CA PHE A 39 8.11 13.85 -9.88
C PHE A 39 6.77 14.51 -10.26
N GLU A 40 5.75 14.33 -9.41
CA GLU A 40 5.21 15.47 -8.67
C GLU A 40 5.62 15.30 -7.21
N CYS A 41 6.89 15.60 -6.92
CA CYS A 41 7.35 15.71 -5.55
C CYS A 41 6.69 16.94 -4.92
N GLY A 42 5.45 16.76 -4.44
CA GLY A 42 4.90 17.51 -3.32
C GLY A 42 4.83 19.03 -3.49
N PHE A 43 4.31 19.55 -4.60
CA PHE A 43 3.79 20.92 -4.56
C PHE A 43 2.36 20.91 -4.01
N ASP A 44 2.27 20.66 -2.71
CA ASP A 44 1.09 20.99 -1.94
C ASP A 44 1.31 22.43 -1.43
N PRO A 45 0.65 23.47 -1.97
CA PRO A 45 0.93 24.87 -1.64
C PRO A 45 0.70 25.21 -0.15
N LYS A 46 0.16 24.26 0.61
CA LYS A 46 -0.08 24.33 2.06
C LYS A 46 0.88 23.54 2.93
N SER A 47 1.71 22.65 2.38
CA SER A 47 2.58 21.78 3.20
C SER A 47 4.06 22.13 2.99
N SER A 48 4.78 22.34 4.09
CA SER A 48 6.20 22.64 4.07
C SER A 48 6.98 21.45 3.50
N SER A 49 7.68 21.66 2.39
CA SER A 49 8.44 20.66 1.62
C SER A 49 9.68 20.08 2.33
N ARG A 50 9.83 20.28 3.64
CA ARG A 50 10.99 19.82 4.41
C ARG A 50 10.55 19.02 5.62
N LEU A 51 10.75 17.72 5.57
CA LEU A 51 10.85 16.89 6.76
C LEU A 51 12.17 17.28 7.47
N PRO A 52 12.14 17.77 8.72
CA PRO A 52 13.37 17.85 9.51
C PRO A 52 13.81 16.42 9.84
N PHE A 53 15.13 16.24 9.79
CA PHE A 53 15.88 14.99 9.91
C PHE A 53 15.39 14.03 11.00
#